data_AF-A0A3S5JAM9-F1
#
_entry.id   AF-A0A3S5JAM9-F1
#
_cell.length_a   1.000
_cell.length_b   1.000
_cell.length_c   1.000
_cell.angle_alpha   90.00
_cell.angle_beta   90.00
_cell.angle_gamma   90.00
#
_symmetry.space_group_name_H-M   'P 1'
#
loop_
_entity.id
_entity.type
_entity.pdbx_description
1 polymer ?
#
loop_
_entity_poly.entity_id
_entity_poly.type
_entity_poly.pdbx_seq_one_letter_code
_entity_poly.pdbx_strand_id
1 'polypeptide(L)'
;MENYKIVIVLLFISLNVSFTFSQTKNSNIENAIEYFHQRNEAISLVKNEQWQEAVLKLENLIGQYQNDADLYYLLGVSYFQVAQYQNSIATLKKALEFGGTILREIPTGSAPSNDIMIKIAKAYAKDGDKNNAILWLQKGFSARYDEKPFLKEDPAFDNFKEDEGFKKLFGNDDKENITRDDAWTRDVGYLEKRINELHYSSHHAISKADFSKEMQDIKSSIASLSDEEIIVKLMRVVGSLGNGHNLIIPTSPKKGALKKLPIQFYRFNDGIFIIDAEEGLKQWIGYKVEFVENTPIEEALQKTNAVNARDNDMQTLWLGPYYLGLPDVLKDLGIIKNTDQVTITLGDVSGNIQ
;
A
#
# COMPACT_ATOMS: atom_id res chain seq x y z
N MET A 1 56.71 -32.55 26.28
CA MET A 1 56.48 -31.83 25.01
C MET A 1 55.87 -32.82 24.04
N GLU A 2 54.54 -32.92 24.05
CA GLU A 2 53.79 -33.80 23.17
C GLU A 2 53.43 -33.06 21.88
N ASN A 3 53.71 -33.72 20.75
CA ASN A 3 53.44 -33.23 19.41
C ASN A 3 51.96 -33.35 19.07
N TYR A 4 51.32 -32.24 18.71
CA TYR A 4 50.07 -32.26 17.94
C TYR A 4 50.31 -31.64 16.57
N LYS A 5 50.36 -32.49 15.53
CA LYS A 5 50.24 -32.07 14.14
C LYS A 5 48.75 -31.91 13.82
N ILE A 6 48.29 -30.67 13.68
CA ILE A 6 46.96 -30.37 13.16
C ILE A 6 47.01 -30.61 11.64
N VAL A 7 46.32 -31.65 11.19
CA VAL A 7 46.06 -31.89 9.76
C VAL A 7 44.75 -31.19 9.41
N ILE A 8 44.82 -30.12 8.62
CA ILE A 8 43.65 -29.45 8.06
C ILE A 8 43.21 -30.24 6.82
N VAL A 9 42.09 -30.96 6.93
CA VAL A 9 41.42 -31.60 5.80
C VAL A 9 40.44 -30.59 5.21
N LEU A 10 40.78 -30.02 4.06
CA LEU A 10 39.86 -29.20 3.26
C LEU A 10 38.91 -30.12 2.49
N LEU A 11 37.67 -30.24 2.96
CA LEU A 11 36.60 -30.98 2.30
C LEU A 11 35.98 -30.09 1.21
N PHE A 12 36.34 -30.31 -0.05
CA PHE A 12 35.64 -29.70 -1.19
C PHE A 12 34.33 -30.46 -1.43
N ILE A 13 33.21 -29.90 -0.98
CA ILE A 13 31.87 -30.37 -1.34
C ILE A 13 31.49 -29.67 -2.65
N SER A 14 31.61 -30.39 -3.78
CA SER A 14 30.99 -29.96 -5.02
C SER A 14 29.48 -30.17 -4.93
N LEU A 15 28.74 -29.10 -4.64
CA LEU A 15 27.30 -29.05 -4.85
C LEU A 15 27.05 -29.13 -6.37
N ASN A 16 26.74 -30.34 -6.86
CA ASN A 16 26.13 -30.52 -8.17
C ASN A 16 24.72 -29.92 -8.14
N VAL A 17 24.62 -28.61 -8.40
CA VAL A 17 23.34 -27.99 -8.75
C VAL A 17 23.03 -28.43 -10.17
N SER A 18 22.22 -29.48 -10.31
CA SER A 18 21.61 -29.80 -11.59
C SER A 18 20.67 -28.66 -11.95
N PHE A 19 21.15 -27.70 -12.73
CA PHE A 19 20.29 -26.83 -13.51
C PHE A 19 19.60 -27.70 -14.56
N THR A 20 18.49 -28.34 -14.20
CA THR A 20 17.51 -28.76 -15.18
C THR A 20 16.90 -27.49 -15.76
N PHE A 21 17.51 -26.97 -16.81
CA PHE A 21 16.77 -26.17 -17.79
C PHE A 21 15.63 -27.05 -18.26
N SER A 22 14.40 -26.70 -17.88
CA SER A 22 13.21 -27.25 -18.53
C SER A 22 13.35 -26.90 -20.01
N GLN A 23 13.78 -27.86 -20.83
CA GLN A 23 13.71 -27.73 -22.27
C GLN A 23 12.23 -27.81 -22.62
N THR A 24 11.52 -26.69 -22.50
CA THR A 24 10.18 -26.55 -23.08
C THR A 24 10.33 -26.85 -24.56
N LYS A 25 9.66 -27.90 -25.03
CA LYS A 25 9.58 -28.25 -26.44
C LYS A 25 9.16 -26.99 -27.20
N ASN A 26 9.96 -26.53 -28.15
CA ASN A 26 9.63 -25.36 -28.97
C ASN A 26 8.25 -25.57 -29.61
N SER A 27 7.23 -24.85 -29.12
CA SER A 27 5.93 -24.79 -29.76
C SER A 27 6.05 -23.79 -30.91
N ASN A 28 6.52 -24.24 -32.07
CA ASN A 28 6.56 -23.38 -33.24
C ASN A 28 5.11 -23.10 -33.69
N ILE A 29 4.73 -21.83 -33.65
CA ILE A 29 3.48 -21.34 -34.23
C ILE A 29 3.64 -21.43 -35.76
N GLU A 30 3.00 -22.42 -36.38
CA GLU A 30 3.14 -22.66 -37.84
C GLU A 30 2.61 -21.48 -38.68
N ASN A 31 1.54 -20.82 -38.22
CA ASN A 31 0.94 -19.66 -38.88
C ASN A 31 0.68 -18.52 -37.89
N ALA A 32 1.65 -17.61 -37.74
CA ALA A 32 1.59 -16.52 -36.76
C ALA A 32 0.48 -15.50 -37.04
N ILE A 33 0.13 -15.27 -38.31
CA ILE A 33 -0.92 -14.33 -38.69
C ILE A 33 -2.29 -14.89 -38.30
N GLU A 34 -2.54 -16.15 -38.63
CA GLU A 34 -3.76 -16.83 -38.23
C GLU A 34 -3.91 -16.88 -36.71
N TYR A 35 -2.83 -17.22 -35.99
CA TYR A 35 -2.82 -17.18 -34.53
C TYR A 35 -3.25 -15.82 -33.98
N PHE A 36 -2.66 -14.74 -34.49
CA PHE A 36 -2.98 -13.38 -34.06
C PHE A 36 -4.46 -13.04 -34.25
N HIS A 37 -5.05 -13.40 -35.40
CA HIS A 37 -6.47 -13.17 -35.67
C HIS A 37 -7.38 -13.97 -34.74
N GLN A 38 -7.10 -15.27 -34.57
CA GLN A 38 -7.89 -16.13 -33.70
C GLN A 38 -7.82 -15.70 -32.23
N ARG A 39 -6.64 -15.27 -31.77
CA ARG A 39 -6.42 -14.73 -30.42
C ARG A 39 -7.22 -13.46 -30.18
N ASN A 40 -7.23 -12.52 -31.14
CA ASN A 40 -7.99 -11.28 -31.02
C ASN A 40 -9.50 -11.52 -31.04
N GLU A 41 -9.96 -12.49 -31.83
CA GLU A 41 -11.36 -12.92 -31.80
C GLU A 41 -11.75 -13.50 -30.43
N ALA A 42 -10.90 -14.35 -29.85
CA ALA A 42 -11.12 -14.88 -28.50
C ALA A 42 -11.16 -13.77 -27.43
N ILE A 43 -10.26 -12.79 -27.51
CA ILE A 43 -10.29 -11.60 -26.62
C ILE A 43 -11.59 -10.81 -26.81
N SER A 44 -12.04 -10.63 -28.05
CA SER A 44 -13.28 -9.92 -28.36
C SER A 44 -14.49 -10.63 -27.76
N LEU A 45 -14.59 -11.96 -27.89
CA LEU A 45 -15.66 -12.74 -27.27
C LEU A 45 -15.72 -12.54 -25.75
N VAL A 46 -14.55 -12.58 -25.09
CA VAL A 46 -14.46 -12.33 -23.65
C VAL A 46 -14.86 -10.89 -23.29
N LYS A 47 -14.38 -9.89 -24.05
CA LYS A 47 -14.74 -8.48 -23.82
C LYS A 47 -16.22 -8.19 -24.00
N ASN A 48 -16.90 -8.95 -24.87
CA ASN A 48 -18.33 -8.87 -25.09
C ASN A 48 -19.14 -9.85 -24.21
N GLU A 49 -18.51 -10.47 -23.22
CA GLU A 49 -19.16 -11.38 -22.27
C GLU A 49 -19.83 -12.60 -22.94
N GLN A 50 -19.35 -13.00 -24.12
CA GLN A 50 -19.81 -14.20 -24.85
C GLN A 50 -19.12 -15.45 -24.30
N TRP A 51 -19.36 -15.75 -23.01
CA TRP A 51 -18.55 -16.69 -22.22
C TRP A 51 -18.51 -18.12 -22.78
N GLN A 52 -19.64 -18.68 -23.20
CA GLN A 52 -19.70 -20.05 -23.74
C GLN A 52 -18.93 -20.17 -25.05
N GLU A 53 -19.07 -19.18 -25.94
CA GLU A 53 -18.35 -19.13 -27.23
C GLU A 53 -16.85 -18.92 -27.00
N ALA A 54 -16.49 -18.05 -26.05
CA ALA A 54 -15.12 -17.84 -25.64
C ALA A 54 -14.46 -19.14 -25.13
N VAL A 55 -15.14 -19.92 -24.29
CA VAL A 55 -14.62 -21.22 -23.80
C VAL A 55 -14.25 -22.13 -24.97
N LEU A 56 -15.18 -22.37 -25.90
CA LEU A 56 -14.95 -23.25 -27.05
C LEU A 56 -13.78 -22.77 -27.91
N LYS A 57 -13.71 -21.46 -28.19
CA LYS A 57 -12.63 -20.84 -28.98
C LYS A 57 -11.27 -20.99 -28.29
N LEU A 58 -11.22 -20.71 -27.00
CA LEU A 58 -10.00 -20.72 -26.20
C LEU A 58 -9.47 -22.14 -25.97
N GLU A 59 -10.34 -23.13 -25.73
CA GLU A 59 -9.94 -24.54 -25.66
C GLU A 59 -9.29 -25.01 -26.96
N ASN A 60 -9.89 -24.65 -28.11
CA ASN A 60 -9.33 -24.98 -29.42
C ASN A 60 -7.97 -24.31 -29.64
N LEU A 61 -7.84 -23.03 -29.28
CA LEU A 61 -6.58 -22.29 -29.42
C LEU A 61 -5.47 -22.86 -28.52
N ILE A 62 -5.76 -23.16 -27.26
CA ILE A 62 -4.78 -23.72 -26.33
C ILE A 62 -4.31 -25.10 -26.78
N GLY A 63 -5.17 -25.90 -27.42
CA GLY A 63 -4.78 -27.18 -28.02
C GLY A 63 -3.66 -27.05 -29.05
N GLN A 64 -3.65 -25.92 -29.78
CA GLN A 64 -2.66 -25.61 -30.83
C GLN A 64 -1.47 -24.78 -30.28
N TYR A 65 -1.73 -23.88 -29.33
CA TYR A 65 -0.80 -22.86 -28.84
C TYR A 65 -0.70 -22.91 -27.31
N GLN A 66 0.14 -23.82 -26.80
CA GLN A 66 0.15 -24.20 -25.39
C GLN A 66 0.89 -23.24 -24.45
N ASN A 67 1.64 -22.26 -24.99
CA ASN A 67 2.58 -21.41 -24.25
C ASN A 67 2.12 -19.94 -24.14
N ASP A 68 0.84 -19.63 -24.34
CA ASP A 68 0.30 -18.27 -24.15
C ASP A 68 -0.50 -18.17 -22.84
N ALA A 69 0.09 -17.50 -21.86
CA ALA A 69 -0.49 -17.29 -20.52
C ALA A 69 -1.82 -16.52 -20.56
N ASP A 70 -1.98 -15.59 -21.50
CA ASP A 70 -3.20 -14.80 -21.63
C ASP A 70 -4.38 -15.68 -22.07
N LEU A 71 -4.15 -16.69 -22.93
CA LEU A 71 -5.20 -17.63 -23.32
C LEU A 71 -5.71 -18.42 -22.11
N TYR A 72 -4.82 -18.90 -21.24
CA TYR A 72 -5.22 -19.58 -20.00
C TYR A 72 -5.93 -18.63 -19.04
N TYR A 73 -5.49 -17.38 -18.93
CA TYR A 73 -6.18 -16.39 -18.11
C TYR A 73 -7.62 -16.17 -18.60
N LEU A 74 -7.79 -15.88 -19.89
CA LEU A 74 -9.10 -15.67 -20.52
C LEU A 74 -10.01 -16.89 -20.38
N LEU A 75 -9.47 -18.09 -20.58
CA LEU A 75 -10.23 -19.33 -20.46
C LEU A 75 -10.63 -19.57 -19.01
N GLY A 76 -9.72 -19.32 -18.06
CA GLY A 76 -9.99 -19.44 -16.64
C GLY A 76 -11.08 -18.51 -16.14
N VAL A 77 -11.08 -17.25 -16.60
CA VAL A 77 -12.17 -16.29 -16.32
C VAL A 77 -13.47 -16.74 -16.97
N SER A 78 -13.43 -17.19 -18.22
CA SER A 78 -14.62 -17.67 -18.93
C SER A 78 -15.24 -18.88 -18.25
N TYR A 79 -14.43 -19.85 -17.80
CA TYR A 79 -14.89 -20.98 -17.01
C TYR A 79 -15.58 -20.58 -15.70
N PHE A 80 -15.05 -19.55 -15.02
CA PHE A 80 -15.68 -19.04 -13.81
C PHE A 80 -17.10 -18.52 -14.11
N GLN A 81 -17.27 -17.76 -15.19
CA GLN A 81 -18.55 -17.17 -15.58
C GLN A 81 -19.59 -18.22 -16.01
N VAL A 82 -19.15 -19.33 -16.61
CA VAL A 82 -20.03 -20.46 -16.93
C VAL A 82 -20.15 -21.48 -15.78
N ALA A 83 -19.79 -21.10 -14.55
CA ALA A 83 -19.87 -21.91 -13.34
C ALA A 83 -19.07 -23.24 -13.35
N GLN A 84 -18.06 -23.34 -14.22
CA GLN A 84 -17.11 -24.47 -14.25
C GLN A 84 -15.91 -24.17 -13.33
N TYR A 85 -16.15 -24.12 -12.03
CA TYR A 85 -15.15 -23.63 -11.06
C TYR A 85 -13.87 -24.46 -11.02
N GLN A 86 -13.96 -25.80 -11.09
CA GLN A 86 -12.78 -26.67 -11.13
C GLN A 86 -11.90 -26.43 -12.35
N ASN A 87 -12.51 -26.26 -13.53
CA ASN A 87 -11.80 -25.93 -14.77
C ASN A 87 -11.20 -24.52 -14.71
N SER A 88 -11.91 -23.57 -14.10
CA SER A 88 -11.39 -22.23 -13.81
C SER A 88 -10.13 -22.28 -12.95
N ILE A 89 -10.17 -23.00 -11.82
CA ILE A 89 -9.03 -23.17 -10.91
C ILE A 89 -7.82 -23.76 -11.64
N ALA A 90 -8.01 -24.85 -12.37
CA ALA A 90 -6.92 -25.51 -13.08
C ALA A 90 -6.29 -24.61 -14.14
N THR A 91 -7.11 -23.91 -14.91
CA THR A 91 -6.67 -23.04 -15.99
C THR A 91 -6.00 -21.75 -15.48
N LEU A 92 -6.54 -21.11 -14.46
CA LEU A 92 -5.94 -19.91 -13.86
C LEU A 92 -4.58 -20.21 -13.18
N LYS A 93 -4.41 -21.40 -12.60
CA LYS A 93 -3.10 -21.84 -12.09
C LYS A 93 -2.08 -21.96 -13.21
N LYS A 94 -2.45 -22.54 -14.35
CA LYS A 94 -1.58 -22.58 -15.54
C LYS A 94 -1.21 -21.18 -16.04
N ALA A 95 -2.16 -20.23 -16.01
CA ALA A 95 -1.86 -18.84 -16.36
C ALA A 95 -0.75 -18.26 -15.46
N LEU A 96 -0.80 -18.52 -14.14
CA LEU A 96 0.27 -18.11 -13.21
C LEU A 96 1.60 -18.82 -13.48
N GLU A 97 1.57 -20.13 -13.78
CA GLU A 97 2.77 -20.92 -14.12
C GLU A 97 3.50 -20.36 -15.35
N PHE A 98 2.75 -19.79 -16.30
CA PHE A 98 3.29 -19.14 -17.50
C PHE A 98 3.61 -17.64 -17.34
N GLY A 99 3.55 -17.09 -16.12
CA GLY A 99 3.95 -15.71 -15.81
C GLY A 99 2.79 -14.72 -15.61
N GLY A 100 1.55 -15.17 -15.74
CA GLY A 100 0.34 -14.37 -15.54
C GLY A 100 -0.08 -13.59 -16.78
N THR A 101 -0.73 -12.44 -16.60
CA THR A 101 -1.30 -11.65 -17.70
C THR A 101 -1.05 -10.15 -17.51
N ILE A 102 -1.01 -9.42 -18.63
CA ILE A 102 -1.05 -7.96 -18.67
C ILE A 102 -2.29 -7.42 -19.40
N LEU A 103 -3.25 -8.30 -19.76
CA LEU A 103 -4.47 -7.91 -20.45
C LEU A 103 -5.30 -6.96 -19.60
N ARG A 104 -5.77 -5.88 -20.22
CA ARG A 104 -6.63 -4.88 -19.58
C ARG A 104 -8.04 -4.94 -20.17
N GLU A 105 -8.98 -4.37 -19.44
CA GLU A 105 -10.39 -4.24 -19.86
C GLU A 105 -11.06 -5.59 -20.12
N ILE A 106 -10.67 -6.63 -19.39
CA ILE A 106 -11.37 -7.90 -19.39
C ILE A 106 -12.53 -7.79 -18.40
N PRO A 107 -13.80 -7.96 -18.81
CA PRO A 107 -14.93 -7.87 -17.90
C PRO A 107 -14.78 -8.84 -16.74
N THR A 108 -15.08 -8.37 -15.53
CA THR A 108 -14.87 -9.09 -14.26
C THR A 108 -13.41 -9.47 -13.97
N GLY A 109 -12.47 -9.13 -14.85
CA GLY A 109 -11.03 -9.32 -14.75
C GLY A 109 -10.31 -8.09 -14.24
N SER A 110 -9.18 -8.30 -13.59
CA SER A 110 -8.27 -7.22 -13.20
C SER A 110 -6.86 -7.60 -13.61
N ALA A 111 -6.05 -6.60 -13.94
CA ALA A 111 -4.60 -6.72 -14.09
C ALA A 111 -3.98 -5.91 -12.96
N PRO A 112 -3.03 -6.45 -12.18
CA PRO A 112 -1.99 -7.42 -12.58
C PRO A 112 -2.17 -8.88 -12.09
N SER A 113 -1.17 -9.74 -12.32
CA SER A 113 -1.18 -11.19 -12.04
C SER A 113 -1.58 -11.62 -10.61
N ASN A 114 -1.46 -10.75 -9.61
CA ASN A 114 -1.94 -11.01 -8.26
C ASN A 114 -3.48 -11.13 -8.18
N ASP A 115 -4.22 -10.51 -9.11
CA ASP A 115 -5.67 -10.68 -9.23
C ASP A 115 -6.04 -12.12 -9.65
N ILE A 116 -5.19 -12.81 -10.42
CA ILE A 116 -5.41 -14.22 -10.78
C ILE A 116 -5.49 -15.08 -9.51
N MET A 117 -4.68 -14.79 -8.48
CA MET A 117 -4.73 -15.51 -7.20
C MET A 117 -6.06 -15.29 -6.48
N ILE A 118 -6.60 -14.06 -6.53
CA ILE A 118 -7.90 -13.73 -5.97
C ILE A 118 -9.02 -14.43 -6.74
N LYS A 119 -8.93 -14.50 -8.07
CA LYS A 119 -9.87 -15.27 -8.90
C LYS A 119 -9.85 -16.75 -8.57
N ILE A 120 -8.68 -17.34 -8.39
CA ILE A 120 -8.55 -18.73 -7.94
C ILE A 120 -9.22 -18.90 -6.57
N ALA A 121 -9.03 -17.97 -5.64
CA ALA A 121 -9.70 -18.00 -4.34
C ALA A 121 -11.22 -17.93 -4.46
N LYS A 122 -11.76 -17.04 -5.31
CA LYS A 122 -13.20 -16.93 -5.59
C LYS A 122 -13.73 -18.23 -6.20
N ALA A 123 -12.99 -18.85 -7.13
CA ALA A 123 -13.36 -20.11 -7.74
C ALA A 123 -13.41 -21.25 -6.72
N TYR A 124 -12.42 -21.36 -5.83
CA TYR A 124 -12.46 -22.32 -4.72
C TYR A 124 -13.63 -22.08 -3.77
N ALA A 125 -13.93 -20.81 -3.46
CA ALA A 125 -15.05 -20.46 -2.61
C ALA A 125 -16.40 -20.88 -3.20
N LYS A 126 -16.59 -20.66 -4.51
CA LYS A 126 -17.79 -21.10 -5.23
C LYS A 126 -17.85 -22.62 -5.46
N ASP A 127 -16.70 -23.30 -5.53
CA ASP A 127 -16.61 -24.78 -5.56
C ASP A 127 -16.87 -25.43 -4.18
N GLY A 128 -16.98 -24.62 -3.11
CA GLY A 128 -17.22 -25.09 -1.75
C GLY A 128 -15.96 -25.45 -0.94
N ASP A 129 -14.77 -25.20 -1.47
CA ASP A 129 -13.49 -25.45 -0.79
C ASP A 129 -12.99 -24.19 -0.07
N LYS A 130 -13.53 -23.95 1.12
CA LYS A 130 -13.16 -22.83 2.00
C LYS A 130 -11.65 -22.78 2.29
N ASN A 131 -11.03 -23.93 2.56
CA ASN A 131 -9.64 -23.97 3.01
C ASN A 131 -8.69 -23.51 1.90
N ASN A 132 -8.90 -23.99 0.67
CA ASN A 132 -8.13 -23.50 -0.47
C ASN A 132 -8.48 -22.06 -0.83
N ALA A 133 -9.73 -21.62 -0.69
CA ALA A 133 -10.09 -20.22 -0.89
C ALA A 133 -9.28 -19.28 0.03
N ILE A 134 -9.25 -19.57 1.34
CA ILE A 134 -8.46 -18.80 2.31
C ILE A 134 -6.95 -18.84 1.98
N LEU A 135 -6.42 -20.01 1.62
CA LEU A 135 -5.01 -20.15 1.23
C LEU A 135 -4.66 -19.26 0.02
N TRP A 136 -5.53 -19.21 -0.99
CA TRP A 136 -5.29 -18.40 -2.19
C TRP A 136 -5.49 -16.90 -1.95
N LEU A 137 -6.39 -16.49 -1.04
CA LEU A 137 -6.45 -15.11 -0.56
C LEU A 137 -5.12 -14.69 0.09
N GLN A 138 -4.57 -15.51 0.97
CA GLN A 138 -3.28 -15.25 1.62
C GLN A 138 -2.14 -15.11 0.61
N LYS A 139 -2.12 -15.96 -0.42
CA LYS A 139 -1.16 -15.84 -1.54
C LYS A 139 -1.33 -14.52 -2.27
N GLY A 140 -2.56 -14.13 -2.64
CA GLY A 140 -2.83 -12.86 -3.29
C GLY A 140 -2.40 -11.65 -2.46
N PHE A 141 -2.69 -11.65 -1.16
CA PHE A 141 -2.25 -10.58 -0.24
C PHE A 141 -0.73 -10.51 -0.09
N SER A 142 -0.06 -11.67 -0.03
CA SER A 142 1.41 -11.72 -0.01
C SER A 142 2.02 -11.26 -1.33
N ALA A 143 1.28 -11.38 -2.43
CA ALA A 143 1.59 -10.84 -3.75
C ALA A 143 1.07 -9.39 -3.95
N ARG A 144 0.92 -8.64 -2.85
CA ARG A 144 0.57 -7.20 -2.83
C ARG A 144 -0.79 -6.85 -3.45
N TYR A 145 -1.79 -7.73 -3.36
CA TYR A 145 -3.16 -7.35 -3.75
C TYR A 145 -3.67 -6.19 -2.87
N ASP A 146 -3.98 -5.08 -3.53
CA ASP A 146 -4.24 -3.75 -2.96
C ASP A 146 -5.72 -3.52 -2.63
N GLU A 147 -6.62 -4.12 -3.40
CA GLU A 147 -8.08 -4.10 -3.21
C GLU A 147 -8.61 -5.00 -2.08
N LYS A 148 -7.72 -5.48 -1.20
CA LYS A 148 -8.04 -6.35 -0.06
C LYS A 148 -9.27 -5.90 0.74
N PRO A 149 -9.49 -4.62 1.11
CA PRO A 149 -10.66 -4.22 1.89
C PRO A 149 -12.00 -4.53 1.21
N PHE A 150 -12.06 -4.54 -0.13
CA PHE A 150 -13.29 -4.78 -0.87
C PHE A 150 -13.70 -6.25 -0.92
N LEU A 151 -12.77 -7.18 -0.64
CA LEU A 151 -13.06 -8.62 -0.66
C LEU A 151 -13.87 -9.08 0.56
N LYS A 152 -13.92 -8.30 1.65
CA LYS A 152 -14.69 -8.67 2.86
C LYS A 152 -16.16 -8.90 2.55
N GLU A 153 -16.72 -8.09 1.66
CA GLU A 153 -18.13 -8.10 1.24
C GLU A 153 -18.35 -8.75 -0.14
N ASP A 154 -17.34 -9.41 -0.71
CA ASP A 154 -17.46 -10.02 -2.04
C ASP A 154 -18.39 -11.25 -2.00
N PRO A 155 -19.43 -11.33 -2.87
CA PRO A 155 -20.39 -12.43 -2.87
C PRO A 155 -19.81 -13.82 -3.14
N ALA A 156 -18.57 -13.93 -3.63
CA ALA A 156 -17.88 -15.21 -3.74
C ALA A 156 -17.66 -15.87 -2.38
N PHE A 157 -17.56 -15.09 -1.31
CA PHE A 157 -17.21 -15.57 0.02
C PHE A 157 -18.39 -15.63 1.01
N ASP A 158 -19.63 -15.34 0.57
CA ASP A 158 -20.82 -15.30 1.43
C ASP A 158 -21.01 -16.54 2.31
N ASN A 159 -20.66 -17.72 1.80
CA ASN A 159 -20.80 -18.99 2.53
C ASN A 159 -19.93 -19.08 3.80
N PHE A 160 -18.88 -18.27 3.91
CA PHE A 160 -17.95 -18.30 5.03
C PHE A 160 -17.44 -16.92 5.45
N LYS A 161 -18.12 -15.83 5.07
CA LYS A 161 -17.72 -14.47 5.46
C LYS A 161 -17.72 -14.25 6.97
N GLU A 162 -18.51 -15.03 7.70
CA GLU A 162 -18.56 -15.04 9.17
C GLU A 162 -17.45 -15.89 9.82
N ASP A 163 -16.69 -16.66 9.04
CA ASP A 163 -15.61 -17.50 9.54
C ASP A 163 -14.48 -16.65 10.14
N GLU A 164 -14.01 -17.02 11.33
CA GLU A 164 -12.95 -16.29 12.02
C GLU A 164 -11.65 -16.22 11.21
N GLY A 165 -11.30 -17.30 10.50
CA GLY A 165 -10.10 -17.38 9.69
C GLY A 165 -10.16 -16.41 8.51
N PHE A 166 -11.32 -16.30 7.86
CA PHE A 166 -11.56 -15.31 6.81
C PHE A 166 -11.51 -13.88 7.33
N LYS A 167 -12.23 -13.58 8.42
CA LYS A 167 -12.25 -12.24 9.04
C LYS A 167 -10.87 -11.76 9.45
N LYS A 168 -10.06 -12.63 10.08
CA LYS A 168 -8.66 -12.37 10.47
C LYS A 168 -7.76 -11.96 9.30
N LEU A 169 -8.12 -12.27 8.06
CA LEU A 169 -7.37 -11.80 6.90
C LEU A 169 -7.44 -10.27 6.76
N PHE A 170 -8.60 -9.68 7.05
CA PHE A 170 -8.89 -8.25 6.87
C PHE A 170 -8.60 -7.41 8.11
N GLY A 171 -8.51 -8.03 9.28
CA GLY A 171 -8.37 -7.32 10.54
C GLY A 171 -9.14 -8.06 11.64
N ASN A 172 -9.18 -7.48 12.83
CA ASN A 172 -10.03 -7.97 13.93
C ASN A 172 -11.04 -6.87 14.25
N ASP A 173 -12.02 -6.69 13.37
CA ASP A 173 -12.87 -5.48 13.40
C ASP A 173 -14.19 -5.71 14.12
N ASP A 174 -14.53 -6.96 14.41
CA ASP A 174 -15.87 -7.33 14.86
C ASP A 174 -16.00 -7.35 16.40
N LYS A 175 -14.99 -6.85 17.14
CA LYS A 175 -15.14 -6.75 18.59
C LYS A 175 -15.91 -5.49 18.95
N GLU A 176 -17.10 -5.68 19.49
CA GLU A 176 -17.84 -4.62 20.17
C GLU A 176 -17.17 -4.27 21.51
N ASN A 177 -17.29 -3.01 21.95
CA ASN A 177 -16.79 -2.53 23.24
C ASN A 177 -15.27 -2.70 23.46
N ILE A 178 -14.46 -2.30 22.48
CA ILE A 178 -12.99 -2.23 22.63
C ILE A 178 -12.56 -1.00 23.44
N THR A 179 -11.49 -1.15 24.22
CA THR A 179 -10.85 0.00 24.87
C THR A 179 -10.15 0.87 23.84
N ARG A 180 -9.88 2.14 24.19
CA ARG A 180 -9.08 3.05 23.37
C ARG A 180 -7.72 2.43 22.99
N ASP A 181 -7.04 1.85 23.98
CA ASP A 181 -5.68 1.33 23.80
C ASP A 181 -5.68 0.08 22.90
N ASP A 182 -6.70 -0.78 23.04
CA ASP A 182 -6.90 -1.93 22.14
C ASP A 182 -7.21 -1.47 20.71
N ALA A 183 -7.99 -0.40 20.54
CA ALA A 183 -8.31 0.15 19.23
C ALA A 183 -7.04 0.65 18.52
N TRP A 184 -6.28 1.52 19.19
CA TRP A 184 -5.01 2.02 18.63
C TRP A 184 -3.99 0.92 18.39
N THR A 185 -3.91 -0.08 19.27
CA THR A 185 -2.98 -1.21 19.07
C THR A 185 -3.30 -1.97 17.79
N ARG A 186 -4.60 -2.15 17.49
CA ARG A 186 -5.05 -2.79 16.25
C ARG A 186 -4.79 -1.92 15.04
N ASP A 187 -5.12 -0.64 15.09
CA ASP A 187 -4.96 0.28 13.96
C ASP A 187 -3.48 0.43 13.58
N VAL A 188 -2.60 0.64 14.57
CA VAL A 188 -1.14 0.72 14.35
C VAL A 188 -0.60 -0.61 13.82
N GLY A 189 -1.03 -1.75 14.39
CA GLY A 189 -0.63 -3.08 13.90
C GLY A 189 -1.12 -3.38 12.48
N TYR A 190 -2.33 -2.95 12.14
CA TYR A 190 -2.89 -3.08 10.81
C TYR A 190 -2.14 -2.22 9.79
N LEU A 191 -1.86 -0.96 10.13
CA LEU A 191 -1.08 -0.06 9.28
C LEU A 191 0.32 -0.62 9.01
N GLU A 192 1.04 -1.07 10.04
CA GLU A 192 2.35 -1.73 9.89
C GLU A 192 2.30 -2.93 8.95
N LYS A 193 1.31 -3.80 9.14
CA LYS A 193 1.11 -4.97 8.28
C LYS A 193 0.84 -4.54 6.84
N ARG A 194 -0.01 -3.55 6.60
CA ARG A 194 -0.34 -3.07 5.25
C ARG A 194 0.81 -2.36 4.57
N ILE A 195 1.63 -1.58 5.29
CA ILE A 195 2.86 -0.99 4.74
C ILE A 195 3.81 -2.10 4.28
N ASN A 196 4.05 -3.11 5.12
CA ASN A 196 4.90 -4.25 4.75
C ASN A 196 4.34 -5.09 3.59
N GLU A 197 3.01 -5.25 3.51
CA GLU A 197 2.34 -6.01 2.45
C GLU A 197 2.33 -5.26 1.11
N LEU A 198 2.08 -3.94 1.08
CA LEU A 198 1.79 -3.21 -0.16
C LEU A 198 2.93 -2.34 -0.67
N HIS A 199 3.73 -1.77 0.23
CA HIS A 199 4.65 -0.72 -0.19
C HIS A 199 5.74 -1.28 -1.10
N TYR A 200 5.92 -0.69 -2.28
CA TYR A 200 6.80 -1.22 -3.31
C TYR A 200 8.25 -1.38 -2.83
N SER A 201 8.76 -0.35 -2.17
CA SER A 201 10.13 -0.28 -1.60
C SER A 201 10.13 0.47 -0.27
N SER A 202 9.55 -0.09 0.79
CA SER A 202 9.39 0.60 2.09
C SER A 202 10.70 0.88 2.82
N HIS A 203 11.79 0.21 2.41
CA HIS A 203 13.05 0.24 3.13
C HIS A 203 14.18 0.96 2.38
N HIS A 204 13.85 1.77 1.38
CA HIS A 204 14.87 2.53 0.65
C HIS A 204 15.35 3.77 1.42
N ALA A 205 14.47 4.40 2.22
CA ALA A 205 14.77 5.59 3.02
C ALA A 205 14.92 5.30 4.52
N ILE A 206 14.18 4.33 5.05
CA ILE A 206 14.26 3.87 6.44
C ILE A 206 14.63 2.38 6.49
N SER A 207 15.49 1.97 7.42
CA SER A 207 15.83 0.56 7.56
C SER A 207 14.63 -0.25 8.10
N LYS A 208 14.54 -1.54 7.79
CA LYS A 208 13.51 -2.41 8.36
C LYS A 208 13.53 -2.43 9.90
N ALA A 209 14.73 -2.37 10.48
CA ALA A 209 14.91 -2.36 11.93
C ALA A 209 14.37 -1.06 12.55
N ASP A 210 14.70 0.09 11.95
CA ASP A 210 14.25 1.39 12.45
C ASP A 210 12.74 1.55 12.28
N PHE A 211 12.18 1.14 11.14
CA PHE A 211 10.73 1.13 10.92
C PHE A 211 10.00 0.28 11.97
N SER A 212 10.49 -0.95 12.21
CA SER A 212 9.89 -1.85 13.20
C SER A 212 10.00 -1.27 14.62
N LYS A 213 11.11 -0.59 14.91
CA LYS A 213 11.33 0.09 16.19
C LYS A 213 10.35 1.25 16.38
N GLU A 214 10.17 2.13 15.39
CA GLU A 214 9.22 3.23 15.47
C GLU A 214 7.78 2.74 15.71
N MET A 215 7.37 1.69 14.98
CA MET A 215 6.06 1.06 15.19
C MET A 215 5.90 0.46 16.59
N GLN A 216 6.95 -0.17 17.13
CA GLN A 216 6.94 -0.73 18.48
C GLN A 216 6.94 0.34 19.57
N ASP A 217 7.67 1.43 19.36
CA ASP A 217 7.73 2.58 20.28
C ASP A 217 6.34 3.24 20.40
N ILE A 218 5.61 3.38 19.27
CA ILE A 218 4.22 3.83 19.28
C ILE A 218 3.35 2.88 20.10
N LYS A 219 3.36 1.57 19.77
CA LYS A 219 2.52 0.57 20.45
C LYS A 219 2.75 0.51 21.96
N SER A 220 4.00 0.60 22.40
CA SER A 220 4.34 0.56 23.83
C SER A 220 3.94 1.83 24.58
N SER A 221 3.71 2.93 23.88
CA SER A 221 3.40 4.24 24.46
C SER A 221 1.91 4.62 24.37
N ILE A 222 1.06 3.81 23.72
CA ILE A 222 -0.37 4.12 23.44
C ILE A 222 -1.12 4.62 24.67
N ALA A 223 -0.94 3.97 25.82
CA ALA A 223 -1.64 4.31 27.07
C ALA A 223 -1.29 5.71 27.60
N SER A 224 -0.13 6.25 27.22
CA SER A 224 0.38 7.54 27.69
C SER A 224 0.23 8.67 26.69
N LEU A 225 -0.02 8.35 25.42
CA LEU A 225 -0.15 9.31 24.33
C LEU A 225 -1.61 9.68 24.12
N SER A 226 -1.88 10.95 23.80
CA SER A 226 -3.15 11.40 23.23
C SER A 226 -3.37 10.84 21.81
N ASP A 227 -4.59 10.92 21.30
CA ASP A 227 -4.92 10.46 19.93
C ASP A 227 -4.13 11.27 18.89
N GLU A 228 -4.01 12.58 19.11
CA GLU A 228 -3.27 13.51 18.25
C GLU A 228 -1.78 13.17 18.22
N GLU A 229 -1.18 12.85 19.37
CA GLU A 229 0.23 12.44 19.44
C GLU A 229 0.48 11.10 18.73
N ILE A 230 -0.44 10.14 18.81
CA ILE A 230 -0.35 8.89 18.05
C ILE A 230 -0.41 9.19 16.54
N ILE A 231 -1.33 10.03 16.10
CA ILE A 231 -1.47 10.43 14.69
C ILE A 231 -0.19 11.09 14.17
N VAL A 232 0.39 12.04 14.91
CA VAL A 232 1.63 12.73 14.48
C VAL A 232 2.81 11.74 14.41
N LYS A 233 2.90 10.79 15.34
CA LYS A 233 3.92 9.73 15.26
C LYS A 233 3.72 8.82 14.05
N LEU A 234 2.48 8.47 13.71
CA LEU A 234 2.18 7.74 12.48
C LEU A 234 2.54 8.56 11.22
N MET A 235 2.28 9.86 11.22
CA MET A 235 2.72 10.77 10.14
C MET A 235 4.25 10.75 9.98
N ARG A 236 5.01 10.73 11.09
CA ARG A 236 6.47 10.59 11.08
C ARG A 236 6.93 9.27 10.47
N VAL A 237 6.32 8.15 10.87
CA VAL A 237 6.60 6.83 10.28
C VAL A 237 6.36 6.85 8.77
N VAL A 238 5.23 7.40 8.34
CA VAL A 238 4.89 7.50 6.91
C VAL A 238 5.83 8.44 6.15
N GLY A 239 6.19 9.59 6.73
CA GLY A 239 7.17 10.52 6.15
C GLY A 239 8.59 9.93 6.04
N SER A 240 8.96 9.03 6.96
CA SER A 240 10.26 8.32 6.95
C SER A 240 10.40 7.34 5.77
N LEU A 241 9.29 6.96 5.13
CA LEU A 241 9.30 6.07 3.98
C LEU A 241 9.94 6.71 2.74
N GLY A 242 10.13 8.03 2.72
CA GLY A 242 10.86 8.74 1.64
C GLY A 242 10.13 8.77 0.30
N ASN A 243 8.80 8.79 0.31
CA ASN A 243 7.97 8.88 -0.88
C ASN A 243 6.92 9.98 -0.74
N GLY A 244 6.76 10.80 -1.77
CA GLY A 244 5.84 11.94 -1.80
C GLY A 244 4.34 11.63 -1.83
N HIS A 245 3.98 10.38 -2.11
CA HIS A 245 2.60 9.90 -2.27
C HIS A 245 2.12 9.10 -1.05
N ASN A 246 3.00 8.87 -0.08
CA ASN A 246 2.68 8.21 1.17
C ASN A 246 2.48 9.29 2.24
N LEU A 247 1.25 9.77 2.44
CA LEU A 247 0.93 10.78 3.45
C LEU A 247 -0.33 10.43 4.24
N ILE A 248 -0.36 10.90 5.49
CA ILE A 248 -1.57 10.94 6.32
C ILE A 248 -2.02 12.40 6.40
N ILE A 249 -3.23 12.68 5.91
CA ILE A 249 -3.84 14.00 6.04
C ILE A 249 -4.98 13.92 7.08
N PRO A 250 -4.77 14.40 8.31
CA PRO A 250 -5.74 14.23 9.40
C PRO A 250 -6.85 15.29 9.33
N THR A 251 -7.76 15.19 8.35
CA THR A 251 -8.80 16.21 8.05
C THR A 251 -10.21 15.89 8.55
N SER A 252 -10.37 14.97 9.50
CA SER A 252 -11.71 14.54 9.94
C SER A 252 -12.42 15.59 10.82
N PRO A 253 -13.58 16.13 10.44
CA PRO A 253 -14.29 17.14 11.23
C PRO A 253 -14.99 16.58 12.48
N LYS A 254 -14.94 15.26 12.73
CA LYS A 254 -15.86 14.61 13.68
C LYS A 254 -15.21 13.79 14.81
N LYS A 255 -13.87 13.61 14.83
CA LYS A 255 -13.06 13.03 15.92
C LYS A 255 -11.60 12.88 15.47
N GLY A 256 -10.64 13.19 16.33
CA GLY A 256 -9.20 12.93 16.10
C GLY A 256 -8.56 13.74 14.96
N ALA A 257 -9.14 14.86 14.54
CA ALA A 257 -8.41 15.80 13.68
C ALA A 257 -7.35 16.53 14.50
N LEU A 258 -6.19 16.72 13.89
CA LEU A 258 -5.20 17.63 14.45
C LEU A 258 -5.76 19.05 14.46
N LYS A 259 -5.39 19.82 15.47
CA LYS A 259 -5.69 21.25 15.55
C LYS A 259 -5.09 21.94 14.34
N LYS A 260 -5.77 23.00 13.91
CA LYS A 260 -5.32 23.86 12.83
C LYS A 260 -5.37 25.30 13.31
N LEU A 261 -4.31 26.05 13.05
CA LEU A 261 -4.31 27.49 13.29
C LEU A 261 -5.32 28.16 12.34
N PRO A 262 -6.04 29.20 12.81
CA PRO A 262 -7.01 29.94 12.00
C PRO A 262 -6.35 30.91 10.99
N ILE A 263 -5.20 30.50 10.43
CA ILE A 263 -4.40 31.22 9.43
C ILE A 263 -3.81 30.23 8.42
N GLN A 264 -3.51 30.71 7.23
CA GLN A 264 -2.84 29.95 6.18
C GLN A 264 -1.49 30.55 5.84
N PHE A 265 -0.44 29.73 5.93
CA PHE A 265 0.90 30.10 5.52
C PHE A 265 1.15 29.80 4.04
N TYR A 266 2.04 30.56 3.43
CA TYR A 266 2.59 30.28 2.11
C TYR A 266 4.07 30.65 2.04
N ARG A 267 4.85 29.85 1.31
CA ARG A 267 6.27 30.08 1.08
C ARG A 267 6.48 30.86 -0.22
N PHE A 268 6.96 32.08 -0.11
CA PHE A 268 7.50 32.87 -1.22
C PHE A 268 9.04 32.82 -1.23
N ASN A 269 9.67 33.39 -2.26
CA ASN A 269 11.13 33.37 -2.40
C ASN A 269 11.85 34.18 -1.29
N ASP A 270 11.15 35.11 -0.65
CA ASP A 270 11.66 36.06 0.34
C ASP A 270 11.17 35.77 1.78
N GLY A 271 10.39 34.71 2.00
CA GLY A 271 9.94 34.33 3.34
C GLY A 271 8.68 33.46 3.35
N ILE A 272 8.21 33.15 4.56
CA ILE A 272 6.89 32.59 4.79
C ILE A 272 5.96 33.71 5.20
N PHE A 273 4.77 33.75 4.62
CA PHE A 273 3.78 34.80 4.85
C PHE A 273 2.43 34.21 5.20
N ILE A 274 1.61 34.99 5.90
CA ILE A 274 0.19 34.70 6.10
C ILE A 274 -0.57 35.16 4.85
N ILE A 275 -1.25 34.24 4.17
CA ILE A 275 -2.01 34.54 2.93
C ILE A 275 -3.53 34.46 3.09
N ASP A 276 -4.00 33.82 4.16
CA ASP A 276 -5.42 33.76 4.52
C ASP A 276 -5.56 33.65 6.04
N ALA A 277 -6.71 34.05 6.55
CA ALA A 277 -7.02 34.04 7.98
C ALA A 277 -8.53 34.04 8.23
N GLU A 278 -8.96 33.39 9.31
CA GLU A 278 -10.35 33.48 9.76
C GLU A 278 -10.73 34.92 10.20
N GLU A 279 -12.04 35.16 10.34
CA GLU A 279 -12.57 36.45 10.75
C GLU A 279 -11.97 36.91 12.10
N GLY A 280 -11.55 38.17 12.19
CA GLY A 280 -10.85 38.72 13.36
C GLY A 280 -9.32 38.61 13.34
N LEU A 281 -8.74 37.87 12.37
CA LEU A 281 -7.29 37.77 12.16
C LEU A 281 -6.84 38.28 10.78
N LYS A 282 -7.77 38.73 9.93
CA LYS A 282 -7.50 39.21 8.56
C LYS A 282 -6.49 40.36 8.49
N GLN A 283 -6.35 41.16 9.55
CA GLN A 283 -5.34 42.22 9.63
C GLN A 283 -3.90 41.71 9.52
N TRP A 284 -3.67 40.41 9.76
CA TRP A 284 -2.35 39.79 9.68
C TRP A 284 -2.01 39.23 8.30
N ILE A 285 -2.95 39.23 7.35
CA ILE A 285 -2.68 38.79 5.98
C ILE A 285 -1.63 39.72 5.34
N GLY A 286 -0.63 39.13 4.70
CA GLY A 286 0.50 39.83 4.08
C GLY A 286 1.69 40.08 5.00
N TYR A 287 1.58 39.77 6.29
CA TYR A 287 2.73 39.83 7.20
C TYR A 287 3.67 38.64 6.98
N LYS A 288 4.97 38.92 7.06
CA LYS A 288 6.03 37.90 7.04
C LYS A 288 6.10 37.24 8.42
N VAL A 289 6.22 35.92 8.46
CA VAL A 289 6.43 35.17 9.69
C VAL A 289 7.93 35.08 9.94
N GLU A 290 8.40 35.54 11.10
CA GLU A 290 9.82 35.50 11.47
C GLU A 290 10.11 34.33 12.42
N PHE A 291 9.24 34.12 13.41
CA PHE A 291 9.38 33.06 14.41
C PHE A 291 8.04 32.40 14.74
N VAL A 292 8.11 31.12 15.09
CA VAL A 292 7.07 30.41 15.85
C VAL A 292 7.66 30.12 17.22
N GLU A 293 7.08 30.71 18.26
CA GLU A 293 7.68 30.80 19.59
C GLU A 293 9.13 31.33 19.51
N ASN A 294 10.10 30.53 19.94
CA ASN A 294 11.53 30.88 19.89
C ASN A 294 12.25 30.24 18.69
N THR A 295 11.54 29.60 17.77
CA THR A 295 12.12 28.90 16.61
C THR A 295 12.03 29.80 15.37
N PRO A 296 13.15 30.12 14.70
CA PRO A 296 13.13 30.82 13.41
C PRO A 296 12.28 30.06 12.39
N ILE A 297 11.51 30.78 11.57
CA ILE A 297 10.54 30.15 10.67
C ILE A 297 11.16 29.17 9.67
N GLU A 298 12.38 29.44 9.19
CA GLU A 298 13.09 28.55 8.27
C GLU A 298 13.49 27.24 8.94
N GLU A 299 13.91 27.30 10.21
CA GLU A 299 14.22 26.12 11.01
C GLU A 299 12.93 25.32 11.29
N ALA A 300 11.83 26.01 11.64
CA ALA A 300 10.54 25.39 11.83
C ALA A 300 10.06 24.67 10.56
N LEU A 301 10.21 25.32 9.39
CA LEU A 301 9.88 24.75 8.08
C LEU A 301 10.70 23.47 7.83
N GLN A 302 12.01 23.50 8.06
CA GLN A 302 12.86 22.32 7.92
C GLN A 302 12.48 21.20 8.89
N LYS A 303 12.08 21.51 10.14
CA LYS A 303 11.61 20.49 11.10
C LYS A 303 10.36 19.77 10.62
N THR A 304 9.48 20.41 9.85
CA THR A 304 8.31 19.73 9.25
C THR A 304 8.69 18.55 8.36
N ASN A 305 9.95 18.47 7.95
CA ASN A 305 10.46 17.34 7.18
C ASN A 305 10.28 16.00 7.87
N ALA A 306 10.27 15.96 9.20
CA ALA A 306 10.08 14.69 9.91
C ALA A 306 8.71 14.05 9.66
N VAL A 307 7.67 14.82 9.31
CA VAL A 307 6.31 14.30 9.06
C VAL A 307 5.86 14.40 7.60
N ASN A 308 6.67 15.04 6.76
CA ASN A 308 6.31 15.36 5.39
C ASN A 308 6.78 14.27 4.43
N ALA A 309 5.82 13.66 3.73
CA ALA A 309 6.02 12.79 2.59
C ALA A 309 6.74 13.53 1.46
N ARG A 310 7.93 13.05 1.07
CA ARG A 310 8.73 13.74 0.05
C ARG A 310 9.49 12.81 -0.90
N ASP A 311 9.48 13.19 -2.16
CA ASP A 311 10.39 12.75 -3.21
C ASP A 311 11.58 13.72 -3.34
N ASN A 312 11.41 15.01 -2.99
CA ASN A 312 12.46 16.03 -3.01
C ASN A 312 12.10 17.27 -2.14
N ASP A 313 13.01 18.25 -2.10
CA ASP A 313 12.88 19.46 -1.28
C ASP A 313 11.71 20.37 -1.67
N MET A 314 11.15 20.25 -2.89
CA MET A 314 9.97 21.04 -3.27
C MET A 314 8.74 20.69 -2.44
N GLN A 315 8.60 19.45 -1.97
CA GLN A 315 7.52 19.10 -1.04
C GLN A 315 7.67 19.78 0.31
N THR A 316 8.88 20.12 0.74
CA THR A 316 9.09 20.96 1.94
C THR A 316 8.50 22.34 1.71
N LEU A 317 8.74 22.94 0.54
CA LEU A 317 8.19 24.26 0.21
C LEU A 317 6.67 24.23 -0.01
N TRP A 318 6.14 23.11 -0.50
CA TRP A 318 4.72 22.96 -0.81
C TRP A 318 3.88 22.58 0.41
N LEU A 319 4.23 21.50 1.12
CA LEU A 319 3.45 20.98 2.25
C LEU A 319 3.98 21.43 3.62
N GLY A 320 5.24 21.86 3.72
CA GLY A 320 5.78 22.39 4.98
C GLY A 320 4.94 23.53 5.57
N PRO A 321 4.50 24.54 4.78
CA PRO A 321 3.59 25.58 5.26
C PRO A 321 2.27 25.05 5.83
N TYR A 322 1.74 23.95 5.29
CA TYR A 322 0.56 23.30 5.85
C TYR A 322 0.85 22.72 7.24
N TYR A 323 1.96 21.99 7.41
CA TYR A 323 2.33 21.41 8.71
C TYR A 323 2.71 22.46 9.76
N LEU A 324 3.23 23.61 9.35
CA LEU A 324 3.43 24.76 10.24
C LEU A 324 2.11 25.28 10.82
N GLY A 325 1.00 25.07 10.11
CA GLY A 325 -0.34 25.41 10.56
C GLY A 325 -0.96 24.42 11.55
N LEU A 326 -0.27 23.33 11.93
CA LEU A 326 -0.80 22.27 12.79
C LEU A 326 -0.09 22.25 14.17
N PRO A 327 -0.70 22.80 15.23
CA PRO A 327 -0.07 22.85 16.57
C PRO A 327 0.38 21.49 17.10
N ASP A 328 -0.39 20.41 16.88
CA ASP A 328 0.00 19.08 17.36
C ASP A 328 1.28 18.58 16.68
N VAL A 329 1.48 18.90 15.39
CA VAL A 329 2.75 18.64 14.69
C VAL A 329 3.86 19.49 15.30
N LEU A 330 3.63 20.79 15.49
CA LEU A 330 4.63 21.69 16.08
C LEU A 330 5.08 21.24 17.48
N LYS A 331 4.17 20.66 18.29
CA LYS A 331 4.49 20.12 19.62
C LYS A 331 5.39 18.90 19.52
N ASP A 332 5.07 17.92 18.66
CA ASP A 332 5.93 16.73 18.47
C ASP A 332 7.31 17.09 17.89
N LEU A 333 7.38 18.15 17.08
CA LEU A 333 8.64 18.70 16.57
C LEU A 333 9.43 19.53 17.61
N GLY A 334 8.88 19.73 18.81
CA GLY A 334 9.51 20.49 19.88
C GLY A 334 9.58 22.01 19.63
N ILE A 335 8.75 22.54 18.73
CA ILE A 335 8.67 23.96 18.39
C ILE A 335 7.80 24.70 19.42
N ILE A 336 6.69 24.08 19.83
CA ILE A 336 5.76 24.62 20.83
C ILE A 336 5.59 23.64 22.00
N LYS A 337 5.08 24.14 23.13
CA LYS A 337 4.77 23.31 24.32
C LYS A 337 3.27 23.09 24.52
N ASN A 338 2.44 24.05 24.12
CA ASN A 338 0.99 24.04 24.30
C ASN A 338 0.31 24.05 22.94
N THR A 339 -0.58 23.09 22.65
CA THR A 339 -1.27 23.05 21.35
C THR A 339 -2.50 23.95 21.27
N ASP A 340 -2.91 24.55 22.40
CA ASP A 340 -4.01 25.51 22.48
C ASP A 340 -3.56 26.98 22.30
N GLN A 341 -2.24 27.22 22.27
CA GLN A 341 -1.69 28.57 22.13
C GLN A 341 -0.36 28.52 21.37
N VAL A 342 -0.26 29.31 20.31
CA VAL A 342 0.96 29.47 19.52
C VAL A 342 1.26 30.96 19.36
N THR A 343 2.44 31.38 19.81
CA THR A 343 2.96 32.73 19.60
C THR A 343 3.68 32.77 18.25
N ILE A 344 3.32 33.75 17.40
CA ILE A 344 3.93 33.95 16.10
C ILE A 344 4.42 35.39 16.05
N THR A 345 5.70 35.56 15.77
CA THR A 345 6.33 36.87 15.60
C THR A 345 6.28 37.26 14.14
N LEU A 346 5.77 38.46 13.85
CA LEU A 346 5.47 38.91 12.50
C LEU A 346 6.29 40.15 12.12
N GLY A 347 6.76 40.18 10.87
CA GLY A 347 7.37 41.34 10.23
C GLY A 347 6.36 42.05 9.32
N ASP A 348 6.18 43.36 9.50
CA ASP A 348 5.40 44.18 8.58
C ASP A 348 6.16 44.49 7.27
N VAL A 349 5.49 45.16 6.33
CA VAL A 349 6.09 45.55 5.04
C VAL A 349 7.31 46.49 5.14
N SER A 350 7.48 47.13 6.30
CA SER A 350 8.61 48.03 6.59
C SER A 350 9.74 47.32 7.35
N GLY A 351 9.56 46.03 7.69
CA GLY A 351 10.51 45.24 8.46
C GLY A 351 10.40 45.44 9.98
N ASN A 352 9.35 46.08 10.49
CA ASN A 352 9.11 46.15 11.93
C ASN A 352 8.60 44.80 12.43
N ILE A 353 9.23 44.31 13.50
CA ILE A 353 8.93 43.02 14.12
C ILE A 353 8.00 43.25 15.31
N GLN A 354 6.90 42.49 15.41
CA GLN A 354 5.98 42.52 16.54
C GLN A 354 5.42 41.16 16.92
#